data_AF-A0A9E5NEE3-F1
#
_entry.id   AF-A0A9E5NEE3-F1
#
_cell.length_a   1.000
_cell.length_b   1.000
_cell.length_c   1.000
_cell.angle_alpha   90.00
_cell.angle_beta   90.00
_cell.angle_gamma   90.00
#
_symmetry.space_group_name_H-M   'P 1'
#
loop_
_entity.id
_entity.type
_entity.pdbx_description
1 polymer ?
#
loop_
_entity_poly.entity_id
_entity_poly.type
_entity_poly.pdbx_seq_one_letter_code
_entity_poly.pdbx_strand_id
1 'polypeptide(L)' 'YPDRFAAGIACLPMTDIESAVAEAERAIKDLRLRAVEVYTDIAGKPLDAPEFMVLYEKMVELDRPIFIHPLRE' A
#
# COMPACT_ATOMS: atom_id res chain seq x y z
N TYR A 1 -9.76 -17.81 9.92
CA TYR A 1 -10.09 -18.72 8.81
C TYR A 1 -9.03 -18.60 7.69
N PRO A 2 -7.78 -19.01 7.93
CA PRO A 2 -6.72 -18.94 6.89
C PRO A 2 -7.01 -19.80 5.66
N ASP A 3 -7.87 -20.80 5.83
CA ASP A 3 -8.44 -21.69 4.82
C ASP A 3 -9.54 -21.02 3.96
N ARG A 4 -10.09 -19.89 4.42
CA ARG A 4 -11.16 -19.14 3.74
C ARG A 4 -10.69 -17.81 3.17
N PHE A 5 -9.71 -17.18 3.81
CA PHE A 5 -9.11 -15.92 3.39
C PHE A 5 -7.65 -16.16 3.03
N ALA A 6 -7.34 -16.10 1.74
CA ALA A 6 -5.99 -16.40 1.24
C ALA A 6 -4.92 -15.42 1.76
N ALA A 7 -5.30 -14.15 1.94
CA ALA A 7 -4.43 -13.10 2.45
C ALA A 7 -5.25 -11.88 2.89
N GLY A 8 -4.59 -10.94 3.58
CA GLY A 8 -5.07 -9.58 3.75
C GLY A 8 -4.19 -8.58 2.99
N ILE A 9 -4.77 -7.44 2.68
CA ILE A 9 -4.16 -6.29 2.01
C ILE A 9 -4.27 -5.09 2.97
N ALA A 10 -3.18 -4.37 3.17
CA ALA A 10 -3.17 -3.21 4.06
C ALA A 10 -3.69 -1.95 3.36
N CYS A 11 -4.61 -1.24 3.99
CA CYS A 11 -4.92 0.15 3.63
C CYS A 11 -3.90 1.07 4.30
N LEU A 12 -3.42 2.10 3.59
CA LEU A 12 -2.36 2.99 4.08
C LEU A 12 -2.86 4.43 4.25
N PRO A 13 -2.27 5.22 5.18
CA PRO A 13 -2.54 6.64 5.32
C PRO A 13 -1.84 7.46 4.21
N MET A 14 -2.26 7.30 2.95
CA MET A 14 -1.56 7.87 1.78
C MET A 14 -1.43 9.40 1.73
N THR A 15 -2.17 10.13 2.56
CA THR A 15 -1.99 11.60 2.73
C THR A 15 -0.74 11.97 3.52
N ASP A 16 -0.12 11.00 4.19
CA ASP A 16 1.17 11.13 4.87
C ASP A 16 2.07 9.96 4.43
N ILE A 17 2.96 10.25 3.47
CA ILE A 17 3.76 9.21 2.82
C ILE A 17 4.77 8.54 3.77
N GLU A 18 5.29 9.27 4.75
CA GLU A 18 6.24 8.70 5.72
C GLU A 18 5.53 7.68 6.61
N SER A 19 4.35 8.05 7.12
CA SER A 19 3.48 7.13 7.86
C SER A 19 3.04 5.94 7.01
N ALA A 20 2.75 6.14 5.72
CA ALA A 20 2.34 5.07 4.81
C ALA A 20 3.47 4.05 4.58
N VAL A 21 4.71 4.50 4.41
CA VAL A 21 5.89 3.63 4.26
C VAL A 21 6.14 2.82 5.53
N ALA A 22 6.08 3.47 6.70
CA ALA A 22 6.24 2.79 7.99
C ALA A 22 5.16 1.73 8.22
N GLU A 23 3.90 2.05 7.87
CA GLU A 23 2.80 1.12 8.02
C GLU A 23 2.87 -0.04 7.02
N ALA A 24 3.30 0.20 5.78
CA ALA A 24 3.52 -0.87 4.81
C ALA A 24 4.54 -1.90 5.32
N GLU A 25 5.64 -1.43 5.91
CA GLU A 25 6.67 -2.29 6.49
C GLU A 25 6.12 -3.10 7.68
N ARG A 26 5.44 -2.45 8.63
CA ARG A 26 4.81 -3.12 9.78
C ARG A 26 3.76 -4.15 9.35
N ALA A 27 2.90 -3.78 8.41
CA ALA A 27 1.84 -4.65 7.89
C ALA A 27 2.40 -5.92 7.24
N ILE A 28 3.49 -5.80 6.48
CA ILE A 28 4.10 -6.93 5.79
C ILE A 28 4.98 -7.77 6.72
N LYS A 29 5.86 -7.14 7.52
CA LYS A 29 6.82 -7.86 8.37
C LYS A 29 6.18 -8.44 9.63
N ASP A 30 5.33 -7.66 10.30
CA ASP A 30 4.80 -8.04 11.62
C ASP A 30 3.45 -8.74 11.49
N LEU A 31 2.54 -8.20 10.67
CA LEU A 31 1.19 -8.74 10.49
C LEU A 31 1.09 -9.78 9.38
N ARG A 32 2.16 -9.94 8.56
CA ARG A 32 2.25 -10.91 7.46
C ARG A 32 1.18 -10.73 6.38
N LEU A 33 0.70 -9.49 6.20
CA LEU A 33 -0.15 -9.15 5.07
C LEU A 33 0.65 -9.28 3.76
N ARG A 34 -0.06 -9.45 2.64
CA ARG A 34 0.58 -9.84 1.36
C ARG A 34 0.68 -8.72 0.35
N ALA A 35 0.05 -7.58 0.60
CA ALA A 35 0.05 -6.44 -0.29
C ALA A 35 -0.36 -5.18 0.48
N VAL A 36 -0.22 -4.03 -0.18
CA VAL A 36 -0.87 -2.78 0.21
C VAL A 36 -1.85 -2.35 -0.86
N GLU A 37 -2.85 -1.57 -0.48
CA GLU A 37 -3.85 -0.99 -1.38
C GLU A 37 -3.61 0.52 -1.53
N VAL A 38 -3.73 1.00 -2.77
CA VAL A 38 -3.82 2.43 -3.09
C VAL A 38 -5.01 2.66 -4.02
N TYR A 39 -5.61 3.84 -3.96
CA TYR A 39 -6.68 4.23 -4.88
C TYR A 39 -6.12 4.75 -6.20
N THR A 40 -7.00 5.01 -7.18
CA THR A 40 -6.60 5.59 -8.49
C THR A 40 -6.11 7.03 -8.42
N ASP A 41 -6.38 7.74 -7.33
CA ASP A 41 -5.76 9.01 -6.97
C ASP A 41 -5.50 9.06 -5.45
N ILE A 42 -4.66 10.01 -5.04
CA ILE A 42 -4.40 10.30 -3.63
C ILE A 42 -4.67 11.79 -3.41
N ALA A 43 -5.84 12.11 -2.86
CA ALA A 43 -6.30 13.49 -2.65
C ALA A 43 -6.20 14.34 -3.93
N GLY A 44 -6.61 13.77 -5.07
CA GLY A 44 -6.57 14.43 -6.38
C GLY A 44 -5.19 14.47 -7.05
N LYS A 45 -4.15 13.91 -6.43
CA LYS A 45 -2.83 13.74 -7.06
C LYS A 45 -2.74 12.42 -7.82
N PRO A 46 -2.05 12.40 -8.98
CA PRO A 46 -1.84 11.17 -9.72
C PRO A 46 -0.82 10.26 -9.00
N LEU A 47 -0.92 8.96 -9.22
CA LEU A 47 -0.10 7.95 -8.55
C LEU A 47 1.40 8.00 -8.89
N ASP A 48 1.75 8.58 -10.03
CA ASP A 48 3.14 8.77 -10.47
C ASP A 48 3.76 10.07 -9.95
N ALA A 49 3.07 10.80 -9.06
CA ALA A 49 3.64 11.98 -8.41
C ALA A 49 4.94 11.60 -7.66
N PRO A 50 6.03 12.38 -7.78
CA PRO A 50 7.33 12.02 -7.22
C PRO A 50 7.33 11.71 -5.71
N GLU A 51 6.45 12.37 -4.95
CA GLU A 51 6.30 12.15 -3.51
C GLU A 51 5.89 10.72 -3.15
N PHE A 52 5.21 9.99 -4.04
CA PHE A 52 4.77 8.61 -3.77
C PHE A 52 5.82 7.56 -4.14
N MET A 53 6.88 7.94 -4.87
CA MET A 53 7.92 7.00 -5.35
C MET A 53 8.58 6.21 -4.22
N VAL A 54 8.70 6.81 -3.03
CA VAL A 54 9.25 6.15 -1.85
C VAL A 54 8.45 4.94 -1.39
N LEU A 55 7.13 4.93 -1.61
CA LEU A 55 6.29 3.75 -1.33
C LEU A 55 6.59 2.64 -2.34
N TYR A 56 6.73 2.96 -3.63
CA TYR A 56 7.08 1.97 -4.65
C TYR A 56 8.44 1.34 -4.37
N GLU A 57 9.44 2.15 -4.02
CA GLU A 57 10.77 1.66 -3.62
C GLU A 57 10.69 0.72 -2.40
N LYS A 58 9.91 1.10 -1.37
CA LYS A 58 9.67 0.24 -0.21
C LYS A 58 8.98 -1.07 -0.60
N MET A 59 8.00 -1.03 -1.48
CA MET A 59 7.27 -2.24 -1.91
C MET A 59 8.13 -3.17 -2.77
N VAL A 60 9.08 -2.62 -3.53
CA VAL A 60 10.14 -3.39 -4.21
C VAL A 60 11.07 -4.04 -3.18
N GLU A 61 11.55 -3.30 -2.17
CA GLU A 61 12.38 -3.86 -1.08
C GLU A 61 11.67 -5.02 -0.36
N LEU A 62 10.37 -4.87 -0.11
CA LEU A 62 9.56 -5.87 0.58
C LEU A 62 9.16 -7.06 -0.31
N ASP A 63 9.40 -6.97 -1.63
CA ASP A 63 8.98 -7.96 -2.64
C ASP A 63 7.47 -8.27 -2.55
N ARG A 64 6.65 -7.21 -2.55
CA ARG A 64 5.19 -7.30 -2.43
C ARG A 64 4.47 -6.43 -3.47
N PRO A 65 3.31 -6.88 -3.97
CA PRO A 65 2.52 -6.11 -4.91
C PRO A 65 1.78 -4.95 -4.23
N ILE A 66 1.48 -3.93 -5.04
CA ILE A 66 0.51 -2.87 -4.73
C ILE A 66 -0.77 -3.19 -5.49
N PHE A 67 -1.89 -3.25 -4.78
CA PHE A 67 -3.22 -3.41 -5.36
C PHE A 67 -3.82 -2.02 -5.61
N ILE A 68 -4.05 -1.68 -6.89
CA ILE A 68 -4.65 -0.40 -7.27
C ILE A 68 -6.17 -0.58 -7.37
N HIS A 69 -6.91 -0.05 -6.38
CA HIS A 69 -8.36 -0.12 -6.37
C HIS A 69 -8.95 1.13 -7.04
N PRO A 70 -9.86 1.00 -8.02
CA PRO A 70 -10.52 2.17 -8.61
C PRO A 70 -11.35 2.90 -7.55
N LEU A 71 -11.15 4.20 -7.44
CA LEU A 71 -12.05 5.11 -6.76
C LEU A 71 -12.71 5.98 -7.82
N ARG A 72 -14.04 6.08 -7.77
CA ARG A 72 -14.82 7.06 -8.52
C ARG A 72 -15.60 7.85 -7.49
N GLU A 73 -15.28 9.13 -7.35
CA GLU A 73 -16.17 10.10 -6.70
C GLU A 73 -17.24 10.60 -7.68
#